data_AF-A0A845GG68-F1
#
_entry.id   AF-A0A845GG68-F1
#
_cell.length_a   1.000
_cell.length_b   1.000
_cell.length_c   1.000
_cell.angle_alpha   90.00
_cell.angle_beta   90.00
_cell.angle_gamma   90.00
#
_symmetry.space_group_name_H-M   'P 1'
#
loop_
_entity.id
_entity.type
_entity.pdbx_description
1 polymer ?
#
loop_
_entity_poly.entity_id
_entity_poly.type
_entity_poly.pdbx_seq_one_letter_code
_entity_poly.pdbx_strand_id
1 'polypeptide(L)'
;MIGWRTILTLAFICAARDTTSCSVETSGSGEEPHQFKEGNMTNTSVACANQPAAPHDRLPWDLQLQVDRVYQEAHPYAERHLDLSRLQAWLARGDFDMARTVAALMNERQFMQRLVDAEGLPSDLRVVLEQIEAEKFGYPDRSGDLARLYGWLSKADFSIARVSAKLIVERQTALRVMAYRGLPSDLVAALDDIAANEIAYPDRQAALKRLEEWLSRGDLMMARSIAKTIGARQRTLRLVARHGLPAELQELMQQVEDGQWEYPGRCDDMQRLRVNLANGDHSFARAIASTVIAQQQALRRMADHGLPADVQSMLEQIEAEKVQYLDRGDNEASLRRWLARGDMDMVRACAKNMISRQRNIRSTMVPQYPAVV
;
A
#
# COMPACT_ATOMS: atom_id res chain seq x y z
N MET A 1 32.95 -5.00 -4.57
CA MET A 1 32.98 -3.92 -3.56
C MET A 1 32.46 -2.58 -4.14
N ILE A 2 31.30 -2.56 -4.82
CA ILE A 2 30.77 -1.36 -5.53
C ILE A 2 29.22 -1.19 -5.36
N GLY A 3 28.55 -1.90 -4.45
CA GLY A 3 27.08 -2.00 -4.48
C GLY A 3 26.27 -0.84 -3.88
N TRP A 4 26.71 -0.21 -2.79
CA TRP A 4 25.81 0.65 -1.97
C TRP A 4 26.21 2.13 -1.93
N ARG A 5 27.51 2.44 -2.10
CA ARG A 5 27.99 3.83 -2.19
C ARG A 5 27.41 4.56 -3.41
N THR A 6 27.19 3.86 -4.52
CA THR A 6 26.56 4.38 -5.74
C THR A 6 25.07 4.67 -5.55
N ILE A 7 24.37 3.89 -4.70
CA ILE A 7 22.93 4.08 -4.40
C ILE A 7 22.71 5.28 -3.47
N LEU A 8 23.58 5.48 -2.47
CA LEU A 8 23.60 6.71 -1.67
C LEU A 8 23.90 7.94 -2.53
N THR A 9 24.73 7.79 -3.57
CA THR A 9 25.06 8.90 -4.48
C THR A 9 23.89 9.27 -5.40
N LEU A 10 23.09 8.29 -5.86
CA LEU A 10 21.90 8.56 -6.68
C LEU A 10 20.74 9.18 -5.88
N ALA A 11 20.54 8.79 -4.62
CA ALA A 11 19.63 9.47 -3.71
C ALA A 11 20.06 10.92 -3.42
N PHE A 12 21.37 11.18 -3.34
CA PHE A 12 21.93 12.52 -3.17
C PHE A 12 21.80 13.41 -4.42
N ILE A 13 21.96 12.86 -5.62
CA ILE A 13 21.88 13.65 -6.88
C ILE A 13 20.44 14.09 -7.18
N CYS A 14 19.42 13.31 -6.82
CA CYS A 14 18.03 13.74 -6.96
C CYS A 14 17.62 14.83 -5.94
N ALA A 15 18.30 14.92 -4.79
CA ALA A 15 18.00 15.91 -3.74
C ALA A 15 18.69 17.28 -3.96
N ALA A 16 19.80 17.33 -4.72
CA ALA A 16 20.57 18.55 -4.94
C ALA A 16 20.08 19.41 -6.12
N ARG A 17 19.23 18.87 -7.01
CA ARG A 17 18.87 19.54 -8.28
C ARG A 17 17.85 20.68 -8.15
N ASP A 18 17.26 20.88 -6.97
CA ASP A 18 16.28 21.95 -6.70
C ASP A 18 16.89 23.24 -6.11
N THR A 19 18.22 23.41 -6.09
CA THR A 19 18.87 24.60 -5.46
C THR A 19 19.80 25.42 -6.34
N THR A 20 19.91 25.19 -7.65
CA THR A 20 20.63 26.13 -8.53
C THR A 20 19.74 27.28 -8.94
N SER A 21 19.77 28.35 -8.14
CA SER A 21 19.36 29.69 -8.57
C SER A 21 20.41 30.21 -9.55
N CYS A 22 19.96 30.62 -10.74
CA CYS A 22 20.80 31.38 -11.67
C CYS A 22 20.76 32.85 -11.23
N SER A 23 21.82 33.30 -10.57
CA SER A 23 22.19 34.71 -10.52
C SER A 23 22.91 35.07 -11.81
N VAL A 24 22.35 35.99 -12.59
CA VAL A 24 23.10 36.76 -13.59
C VAL A 24 22.89 38.24 -13.29
N GLU A 25 24.01 38.92 -13.09
CA GLU A 25 24.15 40.31 -12.75
C GLU A 25 23.77 41.26 -13.92
N THR A 26 23.49 42.48 -13.48
CA THR A 26 23.08 43.71 -14.15
C THR A 26 23.99 44.26 -15.24
N SER A 27 23.38 44.99 -16.19
CA SER A 27 23.83 46.25 -16.86
C SER A 27 22.68 46.68 -17.80
N GLY A 28 22.17 47.90 -17.97
CA GLY A 28 22.49 49.27 -17.58
C GLY A 28 21.76 50.21 -18.57
N SER A 29 21.57 51.49 -18.20
CA SER A 29 20.94 52.61 -18.96
C SER A 29 19.40 52.62 -19.00
N GLY A 30 18.67 53.73 -18.83
CA GLY A 30 19.00 55.14 -18.63
C GLY A 30 17.69 55.96 -18.74
N GLU A 31 17.70 57.16 -18.18
CA GLU A 31 16.78 58.31 -18.45
C GLU A 31 15.38 58.37 -17.75
N GLU A 32 15.32 59.23 -16.73
CA GLU A 32 14.20 60.14 -16.39
C GLU A 32 14.31 61.44 -17.21
N PRO A 33 13.40 62.46 -17.14
CA PRO A 33 12.08 62.57 -16.48
C PRO A 33 11.00 63.26 -17.37
N HIS A 34 9.73 63.36 -16.91
CA HIS A 34 8.92 64.59 -17.08
C HIS A 34 7.70 64.63 -16.13
N GLN A 35 7.59 65.76 -15.43
CA GLN A 35 6.46 66.20 -14.59
C GLN A 35 5.25 66.64 -15.44
N PHE A 36 4.00 66.43 -14.97
CA PHE A 36 2.99 67.51 -14.87
C PHE A 36 1.69 67.12 -14.11
N LYS A 37 1.41 67.91 -13.07
CA LYS A 37 0.16 68.47 -12.50
C LYS A 37 -1.11 67.66 -12.14
N GLU A 38 -1.60 68.07 -10.97
CA GLU A 38 -2.86 67.82 -10.27
C GLU A 38 -4.14 68.18 -11.06
N GLY A 39 -5.26 67.54 -10.69
CA GLY A 39 -6.61 67.97 -11.07
C GLY A 39 -7.75 67.07 -10.57
N ASN A 40 -8.26 67.40 -9.38
CA ASN A 40 -9.63 67.29 -8.85
C ASN A 40 -10.56 66.07 -9.06
N MET A 41 -11.23 65.77 -7.93
CA MET A 41 -12.33 64.83 -7.71
C MET A 41 -13.58 65.06 -8.58
N THR A 42 -14.22 63.96 -9.01
CA THR A 42 -15.69 63.79 -8.96
C THR A 42 -16.07 62.31 -8.85
N ASN A 43 -17.06 62.06 -7.99
CA ASN A 43 -17.79 60.81 -7.81
C ASN A 43 -18.55 60.44 -9.09
N THR A 44 -18.37 59.21 -9.60
CA THR A 44 -19.43 58.53 -10.36
C THR A 44 -19.37 57.01 -10.23
N SER A 45 -20.49 56.50 -9.75
CA SER A 45 -20.98 55.12 -9.71
C SER A 45 -20.80 54.30 -11.01
N VAL A 46 -20.44 53.02 -10.82
CA VAL A 46 -20.77 51.81 -11.61
C VAL A 46 -20.39 51.80 -13.09
N ALA A 47 -19.43 50.94 -13.44
CA ALA A 47 -19.50 50.11 -14.64
C ALA A 47 -18.52 48.91 -14.53
N CYS A 48 -19.07 47.70 -14.59
CA CYS A 48 -18.35 46.49 -14.95
C CYS A 48 -17.72 46.67 -16.33
N ALA A 49 -16.40 46.63 -16.45
CA ALA A 49 -15.66 46.19 -17.63
C ALA A 49 -14.17 46.37 -17.37
N ASN A 50 -13.45 45.27 -17.23
CA ASN A 50 -12.07 45.08 -17.69
C ASN A 50 -11.63 43.65 -17.39
N GLN A 51 -12.24 42.69 -18.09
CA GLN A 51 -11.57 41.42 -18.37
C GLN A 51 -10.83 41.61 -19.70
N PRO A 52 -9.50 41.44 -19.75
CA PRO A 52 -8.83 41.32 -21.03
C PRO A 52 -9.22 39.98 -21.65
N ALA A 53 -9.94 40.03 -22.76
CA ALA A 53 -10.17 38.88 -23.61
C ALA A 53 -8.82 38.43 -24.20
N ALA A 54 -8.32 37.27 -23.78
CA ALA A 54 -7.19 36.60 -24.42
C ALA A 54 -7.69 35.37 -25.20
N PRO A 55 -7.10 35.07 -26.36
CA PRO A 55 -7.64 34.15 -27.35
C PRO A 55 -7.06 32.74 -27.13
N HIS A 56 -7.85 31.77 -26.69
CA HIS A 56 -7.39 30.37 -26.66
C HIS A 56 -8.53 29.39 -26.92
N ASP A 57 -8.23 28.41 -27.75
CA ASP A 57 -8.98 27.17 -27.91
C ASP A 57 -9.46 26.64 -26.57
N ARG A 58 -10.69 26.10 -26.55
CA ARG A 58 -11.35 25.58 -25.35
C ARG A 58 -10.39 24.73 -24.53
N LEU A 59 -10.07 25.17 -23.32
CA LEU A 59 -9.32 24.36 -22.37
C LEU A 59 -10.02 22.99 -22.23
N PRO A 60 -9.25 21.90 -22.00
CA PRO A 60 -9.82 20.64 -21.57
C PRO A 60 -10.81 20.89 -20.43
N TRP A 61 -12.02 20.30 -20.52
CA TRP A 61 -13.14 20.64 -19.64
C TRP A 61 -12.81 20.45 -18.14
N ASP A 62 -11.96 19.46 -17.82
CA ASP A 62 -11.46 19.16 -16.48
C ASP A 62 -10.55 20.27 -15.96
N LEU A 63 -9.66 20.78 -16.81
CA LEU A 63 -8.76 21.88 -16.49
C LEU A 63 -9.54 23.20 -16.37
N GLN A 64 -10.51 23.44 -17.24
CA GLN A 64 -11.40 24.59 -17.16
C GLN A 64 -12.10 24.64 -15.80
N LEU A 65 -12.69 23.51 -15.36
CA LEU A 65 -13.36 23.42 -14.06
C LEU A 65 -12.40 23.72 -12.88
N GLN A 66 -11.16 23.23 -12.94
CA GLN A 66 -10.16 23.49 -11.90
C GLN A 66 -9.72 24.96 -11.88
N VAL A 67 -9.50 25.56 -13.05
CA VAL A 67 -9.12 26.97 -13.19
C VAL A 67 -10.25 27.89 -12.75
N ASP A 68 -11.48 27.59 -13.17
CA ASP A 68 -12.68 28.33 -12.73
C ASP A 68 -12.81 28.31 -11.22
N ARG A 69 -12.57 27.15 -10.58
CA ARG A 69 -12.57 27.04 -9.12
C ARG A 69 -11.52 27.92 -8.45
N VAL A 70 -10.28 27.95 -8.98
CA VAL A 70 -9.20 28.80 -8.45
C VAL A 70 -9.58 30.28 -8.45
N TYR A 71 -10.27 30.74 -9.50
CA TYR A 71 -10.66 32.15 -9.67
C TYR A 71 -11.97 32.49 -8.95
N GLN A 72 -12.96 31.60 -8.92
CA GLN A 72 -14.27 31.84 -8.30
C GLN A 72 -14.20 31.76 -6.77
N GLU A 73 -13.46 30.81 -6.22
CA GLU A 73 -13.44 30.57 -4.77
C GLU A 73 -12.42 31.46 -4.04
N ALA A 74 -11.46 32.05 -4.76
CA ALA A 74 -10.60 33.18 -4.40
C ALA A 74 -10.16 33.36 -2.92
N HIS A 75 -10.00 32.29 -2.14
CA HIS A 75 -9.58 32.39 -0.75
C HIS A 75 -8.09 32.78 -0.64
N PRO A 76 -7.72 33.72 0.24
CA PRO A 76 -6.35 34.19 0.38
C PRO A 76 -5.46 33.11 1.03
N TYR A 77 -4.24 32.94 0.55
CA TYR A 77 -3.16 32.20 1.23
C TYR A 77 -1.81 32.82 0.84
N ALA A 78 -0.77 32.64 1.66
CA ALA A 78 0.47 33.42 1.62
C ALA A 78 1.14 33.49 0.23
N GLU A 79 1.12 32.40 -0.53
CA GLU A 79 1.80 32.29 -1.84
C GLU A 79 0.86 32.46 -3.05
N ARG A 80 -0.41 32.82 -2.84
CA ARG A 80 -1.43 32.81 -3.91
C ARG A 80 -1.04 33.61 -5.15
N HIS A 81 -0.38 34.74 -4.96
CA HIS A 81 0.07 35.60 -6.05
C HIS A 81 1.14 34.91 -6.92
N LEU A 82 2.09 34.20 -6.31
CA LEU A 82 3.13 33.43 -7.02
C LEU A 82 2.53 32.25 -7.78
N ASP A 83 1.60 31.53 -7.16
CA ASP A 83 0.95 30.38 -7.80
C ASP A 83 0.03 30.80 -8.94
N LEU A 84 -0.69 31.93 -8.80
CA LEU A 84 -1.46 32.53 -9.90
C LEU A 84 -0.57 32.88 -11.08
N SER A 85 0.57 33.54 -10.84
CA SER A 85 1.53 33.86 -11.89
C SER A 85 2.10 32.61 -12.58
N ARG A 86 2.36 31.53 -11.82
CA ARG A 86 2.79 30.24 -12.37
C ARG A 86 1.70 29.58 -13.21
N LEU A 87 0.46 29.57 -12.73
CA LEU A 87 -0.69 29.01 -13.46
C LEU A 87 -0.89 29.74 -14.79
N GLN A 88 -0.85 31.07 -14.78
CA GLN A 88 -0.96 31.89 -15.98
C GLN A 88 0.20 31.64 -16.96
N ALA A 89 1.43 31.50 -16.46
CA ALA A 89 2.59 31.19 -17.29
C ALA A 89 2.47 29.81 -17.99
N TRP A 90 1.94 28.80 -17.31
CA TRP A 90 1.74 27.47 -17.91
C TRP A 90 0.58 27.44 -18.90
N LEU A 91 -0.54 28.10 -18.59
CA LEU A 91 -1.66 28.25 -19.51
C LEU A 91 -1.23 28.97 -20.80
N ALA A 92 -0.44 30.04 -20.69
CA ALA A 92 0.08 30.78 -21.85
C ALA A 92 1.07 29.97 -22.71
N ARG A 93 1.78 29.01 -22.10
CA ARG A 93 2.69 28.10 -22.81
C ARG A 93 2.00 26.88 -23.43
N GLY A 94 0.71 26.68 -23.15
CA GLY A 94 -0.04 25.49 -23.57
C GLY A 94 0.35 24.20 -22.84
N ASP A 95 1.08 24.29 -21.72
CA ASP A 95 1.46 23.13 -20.91
C ASP A 95 0.33 22.82 -19.92
N PHE A 96 -0.67 22.08 -20.42
CA PHE A 96 -1.88 21.79 -19.66
C PHE A 96 -1.67 20.83 -18.49
N ASP A 97 -0.64 19.99 -18.52
CA ASP A 97 -0.34 19.07 -17.42
C ASP A 97 0.28 19.80 -16.23
N MET A 98 1.20 20.73 -16.49
CA MET A 98 1.72 21.62 -15.45
C MET A 98 0.66 22.59 -14.95
N ALA A 99 -0.17 23.15 -15.84
CA ALA A 99 -1.29 24.00 -15.46
C ALA A 99 -2.28 23.26 -14.54
N ARG A 100 -2.60 21.98 -14.85
CA ARG A 100 -3.48 21.14 -14.01
C ARG A 100 -2.87 20.89 -12.63
N THR A 101 -1.57 20.61 -12.58
CA THR A 101 -0.85 20.38 -11.31
C THR A 101 -0.86 21.62 -10.43
N VAL A 102 -0.60 22.80 -11.02
CA VAL A 102 -0.64 24.07 -10.28
C VAL A 102 -2.07 24.42 -9.86
N ALA A 103 -3.07 24.28 -10.74
CA ALA A 103 -4.47 24.56 -10.41
C ALA A 103 -5.00 23.65 -9.28
N ALA A 104 -4.64 22.36 -9.29
CA ALA A 104 -4.97 21.43 -8.22
C ALA A 104 -4.34 21.87 -6.88
N LEU A 105 -3.03 22.17 -6.88
CA LEU A 105 -2.33 22.67 -5.68
C LEU A 105 -2.96 23.94 -5.13
N MET A 106 -3.35 24.88 -6.01
CA MET A 106 -3.99 26.12 -5.60
C MET A 106 -5.36 25.87 -4.97
N ASN A 107 -6.19 25.02 -5.57
CA ASN A 107 -7.49 24.64 -5.02
C ASN A 107 -7.35 23.94 -3.66
N GLU A 108 -6.34 23.08 -3.51
CA GLU A 108 -5.99 22.43 -2.24
C GLU A 108 -5.60 23.46 -1.17
N ARG A 109 -4.74 24.43 -1.49
CA ARG A 109 -4.33 25.51 -0.58
C ARG A 109 -5.51 26.40 -0.17
N GLN A 110 -6.40 26.75 -1.11
CA GLN A 110 -7.63 27.51 -0.81
C GLN A 110 -8.61 26.71 0.07
N PHE A 111 -8.76 25.41 -0.18
CA PHE A 111 -9.57 24.53 0.65
C PHE A 111 -9.01 24.40 2.07
N MET A 112 -7.70 24.26 2.19
CA MET A 112 -7.00 24.20 3.48
C MET A 112 -7.17 25.48 4.28
N GLN A 113 -7.01 26.64 3.65
CA GLN A 113 -7.23 27.91 4.34
C GLN A 113 -8.68 28.04 4.82
N ARG A 114 -9.67 27.65 4.00
CA ARG A 114 -11.08 27.62 4.43
C ARG A 114 -11.33 26.73 5.64
N LEU A 115 -10.74 25.54 5.66
CA LEU A 115 -10.85 24.63 6.82
C LEU A 115 -10.25 25.23 8.09
N VAL A 116 -9.13 25.93 7.96
CA VAL A 116 -8.46 26.62 9.08
C VAL A 116 -9.29 27.81 9.58
N ASP A 117 -9.86 28.58 8.65
CA ASP A 117 -10.65 29.78 8.94
C ASP A 117 -12.06 29.44 9.50
N ALA A 118 -12.63 28.27 9.17
CA ALA A 118 -14.00 27.90 9.53
C ALA A 118 -14.21 27.36 10.96
N GLU A 119 -13.27 27.56 11.89
CA GLU A 119 -13.28 27.05 13.29
C GLU A 119 -13.45 25.51 13.49
N GLY A 120 -13.73 24.74 12.43
CA GLY A 120 -14.07 23.31 12.51
C GLY A 120 -12.88 22.35 12.52
N LEU A 121 -11.65 22.84 12.27
CA LEU A 121 -10.47 22.00 12.29
C LEU A 121 -9.89 21.89 13.71
N PRO A 122 -9.75 20.67 14.28
CA PRO A 122 -9.11 20.47 15.58
C PRO A 122 -7.73 21.15 15.63
N SER A 123 -7.47 21.86 16.74
CA SER A 123 -6.24 22.66 16.90
C SER A 123 -4.95 21.83 16.76
N ASP A 124 -4.99 20.59 17.23
CA ASP A 124 -3.87 19.67 17.10
C ASP A 124 -3.61 19.24 15.65
N LEU A 125 -4.67 19.07 14.85
CA LEU A 125 -4.55 18.77 13.42
C LEU A 125 -4.03 19.98 12.64
N ARG A 126 -4.43 21.20 13.02
CA ARG A 126 -3.90 22.44 12.44
C ARG A 126 -2.38 22.53 12.60
N VAL A 127 -1.88 22.31 13.82
CA VAL A 127 -0.44 22.33 14.11
C VAL A 127 0.32 21.31 13.25
N VAL A 128 -0.22 20.09 13.09
CA VAL A 128 0.44 19.06 12.27
C VAL A 128 0.45 19.43 10.79
N LEU A 129 -0.61 20.06 10.28
CA LEU A 129 -0.66 20.51 8.88
C LEU A 129 0.31 21.67 8.61
N GLU A 130 0.40 22.63 9.54
CA GLU A 130 1.42 23.68 9.50
C GLU A 130 2.83 23.09 9.50
N GLN A 131 3.07 22.06 10.31
CA GLN A 131 4.35 21.35 10.33
C GLN A 131 4.67 20.67 8.98
N ILE A 132 3.70 20.03 8.31
CA ILE A 132 3.90 19.37 7.01
C ILE A 132 4.36 20.36 5.93
N GLU A 133 3.80 21.57 5.94
CA GLU A 133 4.15 22.63 5.00
C GLU A 133 5.46 23.32 5.38
N ALA A 134 5.68 23.63 6.66
CA ALA A 134 6.90 24.28 7.13
C ALA A 134 8.13 23.37 7.01
N GLU A 135 7.98 22.07 7.26
CA GLU A 135 9.06 21.06 7.20
C GLU A 135 9.05 20.27 5.88
N LYS A 136 8.69 20.93 4.78
CA LYS A 136 8.55 20.29 3.46
C LYS A 136 9.83 19.58 3.02
N PHE A 137 9.84 18.25 3.16
CA PHE A 137 10.83 17.35 2.57
C PHE A 137 10.18 16.45 1.51
N GLY A 138 10.83 16.26 0.37
CA GLY A 138 10.31 15.46 -0.76
C GLY A 138 10.50 13.96 -0.56
N TYR A 139 9.49 13.17 -0.95
CA TYR A 139 9.58 11.71 -1.06
C TYR A 139 8.59 11.17 -2.11
N PRO A 140 8.83 9.97 -2.69
CA PRO A 140 8.12 9.50 -3.88
C PRO A 140 6.59 9.48 -3.79
N ASP A 141 6.04 9.19 -2.61
CA ASP A 141 4.58 9.06 -2.41
C ASP A 141 3.92 10.31 -1.80
N ARG A 142 4.67 11.41 -1.60
CA ARG A 142 4.17 12.59 -0.85
C ARG A 142 2.87 13.14 -1.42
N SER A 143 2.76 13.26 -2.74
CA SER A 143 1.55 13.78 -3.39
C SER A 143 0.35 12.86 -3.17
N GLY A 144 0.55 11.54 -3.18
CA GLY A 144 -0.51 10.57 -2.88
C GLY A 144 -0.93 10.58 -1.41
N ASP A 145 0.02 10.77 -0.49
CA ASP A 145 -0.29 10.90 0.93
C ASP A 145 -1.06 12.19 1.24
N LEU A 146 -0.68 13.30 0.62
CA LEU A 146 -1.41 14.57 0.72
C LEU A 146 -2.82 14.46 0.14
N ALA A 147 -2.97 13.88 -1.06
CA ALA A 147 -4.28 13.67 -1.65
C ALA A 147 -5.20 12.83 -0.75
N ARG A 148 -4.67 11.79 -0.11
CA ARG A 148 -5.42 10.99 0.88
C ARG A 148 -5.80 11.81 2.11
N LEU A 149 -4.85 12.56 2.68
CA LEU A 149 -5.09 13.45 3.80
C LEU A 149 -6.21 14.47 3.50
N TYR A 150 -6.17 15.12 2.34
CA TYR A 150 -7.22 16.04 1.89
C TYR A 150 -8.56 15.33 1.65
N GLY A 151 -8.52 14.10 1.14
CA GLY A 151 -9.69 13.23 1.03
C GLY A 151 -10.37 12.94 2.37
N TRP A 152 -9.62 12.80 3.46
CA TRP A 152 -10.18 12.64 4.80
C TRP A 152 -10.70 13.96 5.39
N LEU A 153 -9.96 15.04 5.21
CA LEU A 153 -10.35 16.37 5.65
C LEU A 153 -11.66 16.85 5.02
N SER A 154 -11.85 16.61 3.72
CA SER A 154 -13.10 16.93 3.00
C SER A 154 -14.31 16.13 3.46
N LYS A 155 -14.10 14.97 4.10
CA LYS A 155 -15.16 14.15 4.72
C LYS A 155 -15.35 14.45 6.20
N ALA A 156 -14.63 15.44 6.75
CA ALA A 156 -14.56 15.73 8.18
C ALA A 156 -14.13 14.53 9.05
N ASP A 157 -13.43 13.54 8.48
CA ASP A 157 -12.86 12.43 9.24
C ASP A 157 -11.51 12.83 9.84
N PHE A 158 -11.58 13.64 10.90
CA PHE A 158 -10.39 14.17 11.56
C PHE A 158 -9.57 13.10 12.27
N SER A 159 -10.16 11.94 12.58
CA SER A 159 -9.45 10.83 13.21
C SER A 159 -8.41 10.24 12.26
N ILE A 160 -8.82 9.92 11.02
CA ILE A 160 -7.95 9.35 10.01
C ILE A 160 -7.06 10.41 9.37
N ALA A 161 -7.56 11.65 9.24
CA ALA A 161 -6.73 12.78 8.81
C ALA A 161 -5.54 13.00 9.75
N ARG A 162 -5.75 12.92 11.08
CA ARG A 162 -4.67 13.04 12.07
C ARG A 162 -3.61 11.94 11.93
N VAL A 163 -4.03 10.69 11.75
CA VAL A 163 -3.09 9.58 11.54
C VAL A 163 -2.30 9.78 10.25
N SER A 164 -2.99 10.16 9.17
CA SER A 164 -2.36 10.43 7.86
C SER A 164 -1.36 11.58 7.94
N ALA A 165 -1.72 12.68 8.60
CA ALA A 165 -0.85 13.84 8.77
C ALA A 165 0.39 13.52 9.61
N LYS A 166 0.23 12.79 10.73
CA LYS A 166 1.37 12.32 11.53
C LYS A 166 2.32 11.44 10.73
N LEU A 167 1.79 10.52 9.92
CA LEU A 167 2.61 9.65 9.07
C LEU A 167 3.44 10.46 8.06
N ILE A 168 2.87 11.51 7.46
CA ILE A 168 3.59 12.41 6.55
C ILE A 168 4.74 13.10 7.29
N VAL A 169 4.48 13.67 8.47
CA VAL A 169 5.50 14.32 9.30
C VAL A 169 6.61 13.34 9.69
N GLU A 170 6.25 12.12 10.12
CA GLU A 170 7.21 11.08 10.47
C GLU A 170 8.12 10.74 9.31
N ARG A 171 7.58 10.56 8.09
CA ARG A 171 8.36 10.28 6.88
C ARG A 171 9.30 11.43 6.52
N GLN A 172 8.79 12.66 6.51
CA GLN A 172 9.60 13.85 6.23
C GLN A 172 10.73 14.01 7.26
N THR A 173 10.41 13.83 8.54
CA THR A 173 11.38 13.91 9.63
C THR A 173 12.43 12.81 9.50
N ALA A 174 12.03 11.57 9.21
CA ALA A 174 12.94 10.45 9.03
C ALA A 174 13.92 10.71 7.88
N LEU A 175 13.42 11.14 6.72
CA LEU A 175 14.26 11.47 5.56
C LEU A 175 15.20 12.64 5.82
N ARG A 176 14.71 13.67 6.50
CA ARG A 176 15.52 14.81 6.93
C ARG A 176 16.65 14.37 7.87
N VAL A 177 16.33 13.57 8.87
CA VAL A 177 17.32 13.01 9.81
C VAL A 177 18.33 12.15 9.06
N MET A 178 17.89 11.32 8.11
CA MET A 178 18.80 10.53 7.28
C MET A 178 19.73 11.39 6.42
N ALA A 179 19.23 12.49 5.86
CA ALA A 179 20.03 13.41 5.06
C ALA A 179 21.12 14.12 5.89
N TYR A 180 20.81 14.53 7.13
CA TYR A 180 21.74 15.29 7.97
C TYR A 180 22.62 14.43 8.87
N ARG A 181 22.10 13.32 9.39
CA ARG A 181 22.74 12.48 10.41
C ARG A 181 23.02 11.05 9.93
N GLY A 182 22.56 10.70 8.74
CA GLY A 182 22.65 9.33 8.23
C GLY A 182 21.58 8.40 8.81
N LEU A 183 21.68 7.12 8.44
CA LEU A 183 20.78 6.08 8.90
C LEU A 183 20.95 5.83 10.41
N PRO A 184 19.88 5.44 11.13
CA PRO A 184 19.99 4.94 12.50
C PRO A 184 21.03 3.83 12.62
N SER A 185 21.84 3.85 13.68
CA SER A 185 22.97 2.92 13.86
C SER A 185 22.55 1.44 13.87
N ASP A 186 21.37 1.13 14.39
CA ASP A 186 20.80 -0.22 14.39
C ASP A 186 20.49 -0.71 12.97
N LEU A 187 20.02 0.20 12.11
CA LEU A 187 19.73 -0.10 10.71
C LEU A 187 21.03 -0.19 9.90
N VAL A 188 22.01 0.68 10.16
CA VAL A 188 23.37 0.57 9.57
C VAL A 188 23.98 -0.78 9.88
N ALA A 189 23.98 -1.19 11.15
CA ALA A 189 24.51 -2.49 11.57
C ALA A 189 23.79 -3.67 10.88
N ALA A 190 22.47 -3.58 10.70
CA ALA A 190 21.71 -4.60 9.97
C ALA A 190 22.09 -4.65 8.48
N LEU A 191 22.28 -3.50 7.83
CA LEU A 191 22.71 -3.44 6.43
C LEU A 191 24.14 -3.96 6.25
N ASP A 192 25.04 -3.60 7.16
CA ASP A 192 26.42 -4.08 7.16
C ASP A 192 26.47 -5.60 7.34
N ASP A 193 25.66 -6.17 8.24
CA ASP A 193 25.53 -7.63 8.40
C ASP A 193 25.03 -8.30 7.11
N ILE A 194 24.00 -7.73 6.47
CA ILE A 194 23.45 -8.25 5.21
C ILE A 194 24.50 -8.27 4.09
N ALA A 195 25.29 -7.20 4.00
CA ALA A 195 26.32 -7.04 2.99
C ALA A 195 27.54 -7.93 3.25
N ALA A 196 28.01 -7.98 4.50
CA ALA A 196 29.17 -8.78 4.89
C ALA A 196 28.89 -10.29 4.82
N ASN A 197 27.65 -10.70 5.06
CA ASN A 197 27.24 -12.10 5.09
C ASN A 197 26.34 -12.47 3.90
N GLU A 198 26.66 -11.95 2.72
CA GLU A 198 25.94 -12.22 1.48
C GLU A 198 25.85 -13.73 1.18
N ILE A 199 24.63 -14.20 0.90
CA ILE A 199 24.35 -15.55 0.42
C ILE A 199 23.18 -15.48 -0.56
N ALA A 200 23.28 -16.21 -1.67
CA ALA A 200 22.25 -16.24 -2.70
C ALA A 200 21.05 -17.08 -2.23
N TYR A 201 19.84 -16.55 -2.43
CA TYR A 201 18.58 -17.29 -2.30
C TYR A 201 17.53 -16.66 -3.24
N PRO A 202 16.53 -17.43 -3.71
CA PRO A 202 15.63 -17.02 -4.79
C PRO A 202 15.02 -15.62 -4.62
N ASP A 203 14.51 -15.29 -3.43
CA ASP A 203 13.80 -14.04 -3.20
C ASP A 203 14.68 -12.88 -2.72
N ARG A 204 16.01 -13.05 -2.69
CA ARG A 204 16.90 -12.03 -2.11
C ARG A 204 16.78 -10.69 -2.80
N GLN A 205 16.82 -10.67 -4.13
CA GLN A 205 16.79 -9.42 -4.89
C GLN A 205 15.47 -8.66 -4.70
N ALA A 206 14.35 -9.39 -4.65
CA ALA A 206 13.05 -8.80 -4.38
C ALA A 206 12.97 -8.22 -2.96
N ALA A 207 13.57 -8.90 -1.96
CA ALA A 207 13.62 -8.40 -0.59
C ALA A 207 14.50 -7.13 -0.47
N LEU A 208 15.66 -7.10 -1.14
CA LEU A 208 16.53 -5.92 -1.18
C LEU A 208 15.84 -4.73 -1.86
N LYS A 209 15.15 -4.96 -2.98
CA LYS A 209 14.37 -3.91 -3.65
C LYS A 209 13.29 -3.32 -2.73
N ARG A 210 12.56 -4.17 -2.00
CA ARG A 210 11.57 -3.70 -1.00
C ARG A 210 12.22 -2.89 0.11
N LEU A 211 13.41 -3.30 0.57
CA LEU A 211 14.16 -2.56 1.57
C LEU A 211 14.53 -1.15 1.06
N GLU A 212 15.00 -1.04 -0.17
CA GLU A 212 15.30 0.24 -0.84
C GLU A 212 14.05 1.11 -1.00
N GLU A 213 12.92 0.52 -1.39
CA GLU A 213 11.63 1.21 -1.49
C GLU A 213 11.22 1.81 -0.14
N TRP A 214 11.31 1.06 0.96
CA TRP A 214 10.96 1.59 2.28
C TRP A 214 11.92 2.69 2.77
N LEU A 215 13.23 2.53 2.52
CA LEU A 215 14.23 3.55 2.85
C LEU A 215 13.96 4.87 2.12
N SER A 216 13.69 4.80 0.81
CA SER A 216 13.41 6.00 0.00
C SER A 216 12.11 6.72 0.38
N ARG A 217 11.18 6.02 1.02
CA ARG A 217 9.93 6.58 1.57
C ARG A 217 10.09 7.15 2.98
N GLY A 218 11.24 6.95 3.63
CA GLY A 218 11.43 7.31 5.03
C GLY A 218 10.74 6.38 6.02
N ASP A 219 10.26 5.21 5.58
CA ASP A 219 9.61 4.23 6.45
C ASP A 219 10.66 3.34 7.13
N LEU A 220 11.28 3.89 8.17
CA LEU A 220 12.36 3.21 8.90
C LEU A 220 11.88 1.96 9.64
N MET A 221 10.61 1.91 10.03
CA MET A 221 10.05 0.75 10.73
C MET A 221 9.95 -0.44 9.77
N MET A 222 9.39 -0.23 8.58
CA MET A 222 9.32 -1.27 7.57
C MET A 222 10.71 -1.64 7.03
N ALA A 223 11.60 -0.67 6.83
CA ALA A 223 12.98 -0.94 6.44
C ALA A 223 13.70 -1.85 7.46
N ARG A 224 13.60 -1.55 8.76
CA ARG A 224 14.15 -2.41 9.83
C ARG A 224 13.57 -3.81 9.81
N SER A 225 12.26 -3.94 9.62
CA SER A 225 11.58 -5.24 9.57
C SER A 225 12.11 -6.10 8.41
N ILE A 226 12.20 -5.51 7.21
CA ILE A 226 12.73 -6.21 6.03
C ILE A 226 14.21 -6.54 6.21
N ALA A 227 15.04 -5.62 6.71
CA ALA A 227 16.46 -5.87 6.98
C ALA A 227 16.65 -7.04 7.97
N LYS A 228 15.89 -7.06 9.08
CA LYS A 228 15.91 -8.18 10.04
C LYS A 228 15.53 -9.51 9.38
N THR A 229 14.52 -9.50 8.51
CA THR A 229 14.05 -10.69 7.78
C THR A 229 15.14 -11.23 6.85
N ILE A 230 15.80 -10.35 6.08
CA ILE A 230 16.91 -10.72 5.19
C ILE A 230 18.06 -11.32 6.02
N GLY A 231 18.53 -10.62 7.06
CA GLY A 231 19.63 -11.09 7.88
C GLY A 231 19.32 -12.40 8.64
N ALA A 232 18.07 -12.61 9.06
CA ALA A 232 17.63 -13.87 9.65
C ALA A 232 17.70 -15.02 8.62
N ARG A 233 17.18 -14.82 7.41
CA ARG A 233 17.26 -15.83 6.33
C ARG A 233 18.69 -16.18 5.98
N GLN A 234 19.57 -15.19 5.83
CA GLN A 234 20.99 -15.41 5.56
C GLN A 234 21.67 -16.19 6.70
N ARG A 235 21.33 -15.92 7.96
CA ARG A 235 21.83 -16.70 9.11
C ARG A 235 21.35 -18.15 9.04
N THR A 236 20.05 -18.36 8.80
CA THR A 236 19.48 -19.71 8.66
C THR A 236 20.16 -20.50 7.55
N LEU A 237 20.29 -19.93 6.36
CA LEU A 237 20.93 -20.59 5.22
C LEU A 237 22.41 -20.91 5.47
N ARG A 238 23.14 -20.02 6.15
CA ARG A 238 24.52 -20.29 6.57
C ARG A 238 24.61 -21.43 7.58
N LEU A 239 23.69 -21.49 8.54
CA LEU A 239 23.61 -22.61 9.48
C LEU A 239 23.34 -23.93 8.75
N VAL A 240 22.41 -23.92 7.79
CA VAL A 240 22.12 -25.10 6.96
C VAL A 240 23.33 -25.53 6.13
N ALA A 241 24.05 -24.58 5.52
CA ALA A 241 25.25 -24.89 4.75
C ALA A 241 26.36 -25.51 5.61
N ARG A 242 26.42 -25.20 6.91
CA ARG A 242 27.46 -25.70 7.84
C ARG A 242 27.07 -26.99 8.55
N HIS A 243 25.80 -27.12 8.93
CA HIS A 243 25.35 -28.15 9.86
C HIS A 243 24.22 -29.02 9.29
N GLY A 244 23.76 -28.75 8.07
CA GLY A 244 22.59 -29.38 7.49
C GLY A 244 21.28 -28.79 8.03
N LEU A 245 20.16 -29.39 7.61
CA LEU A 245 18.85 -29.02 8.11
C LEU A 245 18.74 -29.34 9.62
N PRO A 246 17.96 -28.56 10.39
CA PRO A 246 17.63 -28.94 11.76
C PRO A 246 17.04 -30.35 11.82
N ALA A 247 17.41 -31.16 12.81
CA ALA A 247 17.03 -32.57 12.92
C ALA A 247 15.53 -32.81 12.74
N GLU A 248 14.68 -32.02 13.42
CA GLU A 248 13.23 -32.09 13.29
C GLU A 248 12.76 -31.88 11.84
N LEU A 249 13.36 -30.93 11.12
CA LEU A 249 13.00 -30.68 9.73
C LEU A 249 13.53 -31.78 8.82
N GLN A 250 14.70 -32.34 9.11
CA GLN A 250 15.24 -33.49 8.39
C GLN A 250 14.35 -34.74 8.55
N GLU A 251 13.86 -35.02 9.75
CA GLU A 251 12.91 -36.10 10.01
C GLU A 251 11.60 -35.90 9.24
N LEU A 252 11.07 -34.68 9.19
CA LEU A 252 9.89 -34.37 8.39
C LEU A 252 10.15 -34.57 6.89
N MET A 253 11.33 -34.20 6.39
CA MET A 253 11.68 -34.43 4.98
C MET A 253 11.75 -35.92 4.66
N GLN A 254 12.36 -36.71 5.55
CA GLN A 254 12.40 -38.16 5.40
C GLN A 254 10.98 -38.76 5.37
N GLN A 255 10.09 -38.33 6.27
CA GLN A 255 8.70 -38.80 6.28
C GLN A 255 7.93 -38.43 5.00
N VAL A 256 8.16 -37.24 4.45
CA VAL A 256 7.57 -36.81 3.17
C VAL A 256 8.07 -37.66 2.00
N GLU A 257 9.35 -38.05 2.02
CA GLU A 257 9.97 -38.91 0.99
C GLU A 257 9.52 -40.36 1.09
N ASP A 258 9.44 -40.90 2.30
CA ASP A 258 8.95 -42.25 2.59
C ASP A 258 7.46 -42.38 2.26
N GLY A 259 6.69 -41.31 2.45
CA GLY A 259 5.32 -41.21 2.00
C GLY A 259 5.23 -41.08 0.49
N GLN A 260 4.83 -42.14 -0.21
CA GLN A 260 4.67 -42.12 -1.68
C GLN A 260 3.21 -42.00 -2.16
N TRP A 261 2.29 -41.65 -1.27
CA TRP A 261 0.88 -41.49 -1.64
C TRP A 261 0.67 -40.23 -2.48
N GLU A 262 0.12 -40.43 -3.68
CA GLU A 262 -0.26 -39.35 -4.59
C GLU A 262 -1.61 -38.75 -4.20
N TYR A 263 -1.72 -37.43 -4.33
CA TYR A 263 -2.97 -36.71 -4.15
C TYR A 263 -3.03 -35.42 -5.00
N PRO A 264 -4.23 -34.93 -5.33
CA PRO A 264 -4.38 -33.72 -6.12
C PRO A 264 -3.78 -32.48 -5.43
N GLY A 265 -2.65 -31.98 -5.93
CA GLY A 265 -1.93 -30.84 -5.39
C GLY A 265 -0.58 -31.17 -4.74
N ARG A 266 -0.20 -32.45 -4.66
CA ARG A 266 1.10 -32.87 -4.11
C ARG A 266 2.27 -32.18 -4.80
N CYS A 267 2.26 -32.09 -6.13
CA CYS A 267 3.32 -31.41 -6.88
C CYS A 267 3.50 -29.94 -6.45
N ASP A 268 2.40 -29.22 -6.24
CA ASP A 268 2.42 -27.82 -5.81
C ASP A 268 2.97 -27.71 -4.38
N ASP A 269 2.54 -28.60 -3.47
CA ASP A 269 3.05 -28.64 -2.11
C ASP A 269 4.56 -28.95 -2.08
N MET A 270 5.02 -29.90 -2.87
CA MET A 270 6.45 -30.21 -3.00
C MET A 270 7.25 -29.06 -3.59
N GLN A 271 6.70 -28.34 -4.57
CA GLN A 271 7.33 -27.15 -5.11
C GLN A 271 7.41 -26.03 -4.06
N ARG A 272 6.32 -25.77 -3.33
CA ARG A 272 6.29 -24.78 -2.25
C ARG A 272 7.26 -25.15 -1.15
N LEU A 273 7.34 -26.42 -0.78
CA LEU A 273 8.31 -26.92 0.20
C LEU A 273 9.75 -26.63 -0.25
N ARG A 274 10.10 -26.98 -1.49
CA ARG A 274 11.44 -26.70 -2.07
C ARG A 274 11.77 -25.21 -2.08
N VAL A 275 10.83 -24.36 -2.50
CA VAL A 275 11.03 -22.90 -2.52
C VAL A 275 11.27 -22.34 -1.12
N ASN A 276 10.49 -22.78 -0.13
CA ASN A 276 10.65 -22.31 1.25
C ASN A 276 11.99 -22.77 1.85
N LEU A 277 12.41 -24.01 1.61
CA LEU A 277 13.73 -24.50 2.02
C LEU A 277 14.86 -23.69 1.37
N ALA A 278 14.78 -23.43 0.06
CA ALA A 278 15.78 -22.64 -0.66
C ALA A 278 15.86 -21.17 -0.18
N ASN A 279 14.75 -20.63 0.30
CA ASN A 279 14.67 -19.29 0.88
C ASN A 279 15.05 -19.24 2.38
N GLY A 280 15.31 -20.39 3.01
CA GLY A 280 15.60 -20.50 4.44
C GLY A 280 14.37 -20.27 5.34
N ASP A 281 13.15 -20.37 4.79
CA ASP A 281 11.91 -20.27 5.54
C ASP A 281 11.50 -21.64 6.10
N HIS A 282 12.21 -22.05 7.14
CA HIS A 282 12.02 -23.36 7.75
C HIS A 282 10.67 -23.50 8.46
N SER A 283 10.10 -22.40 8.95
CA SER A 283 8.76 -22.39 9.55
C SER A 283 7.69 -22.78 8.54
N PHE A 284 7.69 -22.14 7.37
CA PHE A 284 6.74 -22.47 6.32
C PHE A 284 7.03 -23.84 5.71
N ALA A 285 8.31 -24.20 5.53
CA ALA A 285 8.69 -25.54 5.06
C ALA A 285 8.15 -26.64 6.00
N ARG A 286 8.29 -26.46 7.34
CA ARG A 286 7.74 -27.38 8.34
C ARG A 286 6.23 -27.52 8.22
N ALA A 287 5.51 -26.40 8.13
CA ALA A 287 4.05 -26.41 8.01
C ALA A 287 3.59 -27.18 6.76
N ILE A 288 4.25 -26.95 5.62
CA ILE A 288 3.97 -27.68 4.37
C ILE A 288 4.28 -29.17 4.53
N ALA A 289 5.45 -29.52 5.08
CA ALA A 289 5.84 -30.91 5.31
C ALA A 289 4.83 -31.66 6.19
N SER A 290 4.43 -31.06 7.31
CA SER A 290 3.41 -31.64 8.20
C SER A 290 2.07 -31.83 7.49
N THR A 291 1.69 -30.91 6.60
CA THR A 291 0.46 -31.01 5.81
C THR A 291 0.53 -32.19 4.84
N VAL A 292 1.64 -32.32 4.11
CA VAL A 292 1.88 -33.44 3.18
C VAL A 292 1.83 -34.77 3.92
N ILE A 293 2.54 -34.90 5.04
CA ILE A 293 2.56 -36.12 5.86
C ILE A 293 1.15 -36.46 6.36
N ALA A 294 0.41 -35.48 6.88
CA ALA A 294 -0.94 -35.70 7.38
C ALA A 294 -1.88 -36.21 6.28
N GLN A 295 -1.81 -35.62 5.08
CA GLN A 295 -2.61 -36.05 3.93
C GLN A 295 -2.25 -37.46 3.48
N GLN A 296 -0.95 -37.78 3.37
CA GLN A 296 -0.49 -39.12 3.02
C GLN A 296 -0.92 -40.17 4.04
N GLN A 297 -0.82 -39.86 5.34
CA GLN A 297 -1.30 -40.75 6.41
C GLN A 297 -2.82 -40.93 6.36
N ALA A 298 -3.58 -39.88 6.08
CA ALA A 298 -5.03 -39.97 5.94
C ALA A 298 -5.43 -40.86 4.76
N LEU A 299 -4.80 -40.68 3.60
CA LEU A 299 -5.04 -41.51 2.41
C LEU A 299 -4.67 -42.98 2.65
N ARG A 300 -3.52 -43.23 3.29
CA ARG A 300 -3.12 -44.59 3.67
C ARG A 300 -4.14 -45.23 4.60
N ARG A 301 -4.56 -44.53 5.66
CA ARG A 301 -5.59 -45.04 6.59
C ARG A 301 -6.91 -45.33 5.88
N MET A 302 -7.31 -44.48 4.93
CA MET A 302 -8.51 -44.73 4.13
C MET A 302 -8.39 -45.97 3.25
N ALA A 303 -7.21 -46.22 2.68
CA ALA A 303 -6.97 -47.43 1.91
C ALA A 303 -6.99 -48.69 2.79
N ASP A 304 -6.40 -48.61 3.99
CA ASP A 304 -6.26 -49.74 4.91
C ASP A 304 -7.55 -50.05 5.69
N HIS A 305 -8.34 -49.03 6.03
CA HIS A 305 -9.45 -49.13 6.99
C HIS A 305 -10.77 -48.49 6.51
N GLY A 306 -10.80 -47.90 5.32
CA GLY A 306 -11.95 -47.15 4.83
C GLY A 306 -12.07 -45.76 5.48
N LEU A 307 -13.22 -45.12 5.26
CA LEU A 307 -13.48 -43.79 5.78
C LEU A 307 -13.59 -43.81 7.32
N PRO A 308 -13.14 -42.76 8.02
CA PRO A 308 -13.46 -42.57 9.43
C PRO A 308 -14.98 -42.65 9.65
N ALA A 309 -15.41 -43.36 10.70
CA ALA A 309 -16.84 -43.62 10.93
C ALA A 309 -17.69 -42.35 11.05
N ASP A 310 -17.13 -41.27 11.61
CA ASP A 310 -17.79 -39.97 11.69
C ASP A 310 -17.99 -39.35 10.31
N VAL A 311 -16.97 -39.40 9.44
CA VAL A 311 -17.04 -38.91 8.06
C VAL A 311 -18.03 -39.76 7.27
N GLN A 312 -17.97 -41.08 7.38
CA GLN A 312 -18.91 -41.99 6.72
C GLN A 312 -20.36 -41.68 7.11
N SER A 313 -20.64 -41.55 8.41
CA SER A 313 -21.97 -41.20 8.91
C SER A 313 -22.46 -39.85 8.38
N MET A 314 -21.57 -38.83 8.30
CA MET A 314 -21.93 -37.55 7.71
C MET A 314 -22.26 -37.66 6.21
N LEU A 315 -21.52 -38.47 5.44
CA LEU A 315 -21.80 -38.68 4.02
C LEU A 315 -23.13 -39.42 3.81
N GLU A 316 -23.38 -40.47 4.59
CA GLU A 316 -24.66 -41.18 4.59
C GLU A 316 -25.82 -40.24 4.94
N GLN A 317 -25.61 -39.36 5.92
CA GLN A 317 -26.61 -38.35 6.28
C GLN A 317 -26.85 -37.32 5.15
N ILE A 318 -25.81 -36.87 4.45
CA ILE A 318 -25.95 -35.93 3.32
C ILE A 318 -26.83 -36.53 2.21
N GLU A 319 -26.65 -37.81 1.91
CA GLU A 319 -27.43 -38.49 0.88
C GLU A 319 -28.85 -38.83 1.37
N ALA A 320 -29.02 -39.31 2.60
CA ALA A 320 -30.33 -39.58 3.18
C ALA A 320 -31.18 -38.30 3.34
N GLU A 321 -30.53 -37.17 3.65
CA GLU A 321 -31.19 -35.88 3.85
C GLU A 321 -31.19 -34.98 2.59
N LYS A 322 -30.92 -35.55 1.42
CA LYS A 322 -30.75 -34.83 0.16
C LYS A 322 -31.91 -33.88 -0.16
N VAL A 323 -31.56 -32.62 -0.39
CA VAL A 323 -32.43 -31.53 -0.84
C VAL A 323 -31.66 -30.65 -1.82
N GLN A 324 -32.29 -30.20 -2.89
CA GLN A 324 -31.65 -29.35 -3.88
C GLN A 324 -31.56 -27.91 -3.38
N TYR A 325 -30.39 -27.28 -3.57
CA TYR A 325 -30.16 -25.85 -3.32
C TYR A 325 -29.09 -25.32 -4.28
N LEU A 326 -29.06 -24.00 -4.46
CA LEU A 326 -28.32 -23.29 -5.53
C LEU A 326 -26.85 -23.77 -5.67
N ASP A 327 -26.14 -23.93 -4.55
CA ASP A 327 -24.70 -24.27 -4.55
C ASP A 327 -24.41 -25.76 -4.28
N ARG A 328 -25.41 -26.65 -4.34
CA ARG A 328 -25.22 -28.05 -3.92
C ARG A 328 -24.13 -28.75 -4.74
N GLY A 329 -24.14 -28.55 -6.06
CA GLY A 329 -23.15 -29.16 -6.96
C GLY A 329 -21.71 -28.76 -6.62
N ASP A 330 -21.50 -27.48 -6.29
CA ASP A 330 -20.18 -26.96 -5.90
C ASP A 330 -19.73 -27.52 -4.56
N ASN A 331 -20.66 -27.69 -3.61
CA ASN A 331 -20.38 -28.33 -2.33
C ASN A 331 -20.01 -29.80 -2.51
N GLU A 332 -20.74 -30.56 -3.34
CA GLU A 332 -20.43 -31.96 -3.64
C GLU A 332 -19.08 -32.10 -4.35
N ALA A 333 -18.78 -31.22 -5.31
CA ALA A 333 -17.48 -31.16 -5.98
C ALA A 333 -16.34 -30.85 -5.00
N SER A 334 -16.56 -29.90 -4.08
CA SER A 334 -15.60 -29.55 -3.03
C SER A 334 -15.37 -30.72 -2.08
N LEU A 335 -16.43 -31.39 -1.62
CA LEU A 335 -16.36 -32.56 -0.75
C LEU A 335 -15.55 -33.69 -1.39
N ARG A 336 -15.81 -33.99 -2.67
CA ARG A 336 -15.04 -34.98 -3.44
C ARG A 336 -13.56 -34.58 -3.56
N ARG A 337 -13.28 -33.29 -3.79
CA ARG A 337 -11.91 -32.77 -3.87
C ARG A 337 -11.17 -32.94 -2.53
N TRP A 338 -11.81 -32.63 -1.41
CA TRP A 338 -11.20 -32.77 -0.09
C TRP A 338 -10.98 -34.24 0.29
N LEU A 339 -11.94 -35.13 -0.03
CA LEU A 339 -11.78 -36.57 0.13
C LEU A 339 -10.58 -37.09 -0.68
N ALA A 340 -10.47 -36.70 -1.95
CA ALA A 340 -9.36 -37.09 -2.81
C ALA A 340 -7.99 -36.58 -2.33
N ARG A 341 -7.97 -35.49 -1.54
CA ARG A 341 -6.77 -34.95 -0.90
C ARG A 341 -6.46 -35.58 0.46
N GLY A 342 -7.36 -36.38 1.02
CA GLY A 342 -7.24 -36.87 2.38
C GLY A 342 -7.40 -35.78 3.45
N ASP A 343 -7.95 -34.62 3.12
CA ASP A 343 -8.15 -33.51 4.06
C ASP A 343 -9.44 -33.70 4.88
N MET A 344 -9.35 -34.51 5.93
CA MET A 344 -10.51 -34.90 6.73
C MET A 344 -11.16 -33.73 7.46
N ASP A 345 -10.40 -32.69 7.82
CA ASP A 345 -10.95 -31.52 8.51
C ASP A 345 -11.80 -30.68 7.56
N MET A 346 -11.33 -30.47 6.33
CA MET A 346 -12.12 -29.80 5.30
C MET A 346 -13.31 -30.65 4.84
N VAL A 347 -13.18 -31.98 4.80
CA VAL A 347 -14.32 -32.88 4.55
C VAL A 347 -15.39 -32.71 5.62
N ARG A 348 -15.03 -32.78 6.92
CA ARG A 348 -15.98 -32.57 8.02
C ARG A 348 -16.62 -31.20 7.98
N ALA A 349 -15.85 -30.15 7.72
CA ALA A 349 -16.37 -28.79 7.65
C ALA A 349 -17.38 -28.63 6.51
N CYS A 350 -17.04 -29.13 5.32
CA CYS A 350 -17.92 -29.12 4.15
C CYS A 350 -19.19 -29.95 4.41
N ALA A 351 -19.04 -31.16 4.95
CA ALA A 351 -20.15 -32.05 5.24
C ALA A 351 -21.13 -31.46 6.27
N LYS A 352 -20.61 -30.89 7.36
CA LYS A 352 -21.42 -30.17 8.37
C LYS A 352 -22.20 -29.02 7.74
N ASN A 353 -21.57 -28.21 6.90
CA ASN A 353 -22.24 -27.10 6.21
C ASN A 353 -23.39 -27.61 5.33
N MET A 354 -23.15 -28.67 4.54
CA MET A 354 -24.18 -29.28 3.71
C MET A 354 -25.38 -29.80 4.53
N ILE A 355 -25.12 -30.54 5.62
CA ILE A 355 -26.17 -31.04 6.51
C ILE A 355 -26.97 -29.89 7.13
N SER A 356 -26.30 -28.86 7.66
CA SER A 356 -26.95 -27.69 8.23
C SER A 356 -27.85 -26.98 7.21
N ARG A 357 -27.38 -26.77 5.97
CA ARG A 357 -28.19 -26.18 4.90
C ARG A 357 -29.42 -27.02 4.56
N GLN A 358 -29.25 -28.34 4.43
CA GLN A 358 -30.37 -29.26 4.16
C GLN A 358 -31.43 -29.20 5.26
N ARG A 359 -31.01 -29.21 6.52
CA ARG A 359 -31.93 -29.10 7.67
C ARG A 359 -32.66 -27.77 7.70
N ASN A 360 -31.96 -26.66 7.43
CA ASN A 360 -32.58 -25.34 7.39
C ASN A 360 -33.66 -25.27 6.29
N ILE A 361 -33.37 -25.76 5.08
CA ILE A 361 -34.35 -25.78 3.99
C ILE A 361 -35.54 -26.67 4.33
N ARG A 362 -35.30 -27.86 4.89
CA ARG A 362 -36.39 -28.74 5.35
C ARG A 362 -37.26 -28.07 6.40
N SER A 363 -36.67 -27.38 7.37
CA SER A 363 -37.43 -26.65 8.39
C SER A 363 -38.31 -25.54 7.80
N THR A 364 -37.91 -24.95 6.67
CA THR A 364 -38.70 -23.95 5.95
C THR A 364 -39.72 -24.55 4.98
N MET A 365 -39.61 -25.83 4.62
CA MET A 365 -40.51 -26.52 3.68
C MET A 365 -41.64 -27.31 4.36
N VAL A 366 -41.60 -27.54 5.68
CA VAL A 366 -42.73 -28.12 6.42
C VAL A 366 -43.82 -27.04 6.56
N PRO A 367 -45.02 -27.21 5.96
CA PRO A 367 -46.11 -26.28 6.20
C PRO A 367 -46.51 -26.40 7.68
N GLN A 368 -46.42 -25.30 8.42
CA GLN A 368 -47.11 -25.15 9.69
C GLN A 368 -48.61 -25.12 9.41
N TYR A 369 -49.26 -26.28 9.28
CA TYR A 369 -50.71 -26.33 9.43
C TYR A 369 -51.02 -26.32 10.93
N PRO A 370 -51.66 -25.28 11.47
CA PRO A 370 -52.22 -25.38 12.80
C PRO A 370 -53.30 -26.47 12.77
N ALA A 371 -53.22 -27.40 13.71
CA ALA A 371 -54.29 -28.34 13.97
C ALA A 371 -55.56 -27.53 14.28
N VAL A 372 -56.53 -27.57 13.37
CA VAL A 372 -57.88 -27.09 13.64
C VAL A 372 -58.50 -28.13 14.57
N VAL A 373 -58.69 -27.74 15.83
CA VAL A 373 -59.44 -28.49 16.85
C VAL A 373 -60.90 -28.12 16.76
#